data_AF-A0A449B2X4-F1
#
_entry.id   AF-A0A449B2X4-F1
#
_cell.length_a   1.000
_cell.length_b   1.000
_cell.length_c   1.000
_cell.angle_alpha   90.00
_cell.angle_beta   90.00
_cell.angle_gamma   90.00
#
_symmetry.space_group_name_H-M   'P 1'
#
loop_
_entity.id
_entity.type
_entity.pdbx_description
1 polymer ?
#
loop_
_entity_poly.entity_id
_entity_poly.type
_entity_poly.pdbx_seq_one_letter_code
_entity_poly.pdbx_strand_id
1 'polypeptide(L)'
;MLNNLFNKTNQNNFQTFELNAAHKKYYAFTFLTFAISLLIFSGLIVGEFFLFDWVGKYHSDKFFYLYFVMMFAFFVYFGVSIAYGSSWKKGVGITFAFWLVVQITLPLLISSGLYYLKITGDLNEYILIAIFIIPAVIILITGALSYFGLVDLTKIKKVYITLFFVILFTFFVSLILFFTTPSTNSGFYRIVDFILPLLYTLFLSFGTFFTWRKTFQDSETLVLTDNSEIAKLAFKNGVDLFVNFALLVFYVLSIFTRRR
;
A
#
# COMPACT_ATOMS: atom_id res chain seq x y z
N MET A 1 25.85 49.39 12.16
CA MET A 1 24.46 48.98 11.76
C MET A 1 24.42 48.04 10.55
N LEU A 2 25.28 48.22 9.54
CA LEU A 2 25.38 47.32 8.36
C LEU A 2 25.82 45.87 8.67
N ASN A 3 26.73 45.65 9.63
CA ASN A 3 27.15 44.29 10.02
C ASN A 3 26.01 43.42 10.59
N ASN A 4 25.02 44.02 11.26
CA ASN A 4 23.86 43.27 11.80
C ASN A 4 22.83 42.93 10.71
N LEU A 5 22.72 43.75 9.65
CA LEU A 5 21.88 43.45 8.49
C LEU A 5 22.51 42.34 7.66
N PHE A 6 23.82 42.41 7.37
CA PHE A 6 24.53 41.34 6.66
C PHE A 6 24.51 40.01 7.41
N ASN A 7 24.69 40.01 8.74
CA ASN A 7 24.57 38.79 9.54
C ASN A 7 23.15 38.21 9.52
N LYS A 8 22.11 39.04 9.60
CA LYS A 8 20.71 38.57 9.51
C LYS A 8 20.38 38.00 8.13
N THR A 9 20.82 38.64 7.04
CA THR A 9 20.56 38.17 5.68
C THR A 9 21.31 36.88 5.38
N ASN A 10 22.57 36.74 5.82
CA ASN A 10 23.32 35.49 5.71
C ASN A 10 22.75 34.36 6.57
N GLN A 11 22.29 34.64 7.79
CA GLN A 11 21.61 33.64 8.62
C GLN A 11 20.30 33.17 7.99
N ASN A 12 19.49 34.08 7.44
CA ASN A 12 18.24 33.72 6.76
C ASN A 12 18.49 32.88 5.51
N ASN A 13 19.50 33.23 4.70
CA ASN A 13 19.87 32.47 3.50
C ASN A 13 20.47 31.09 3.83
N PHE A 14 21.25 30.99 4.91
CA PHE A 14 21.82 29.73 5.36
C PHE A 14 20.74 28.79 5.90
N GLN A 15 19.80 29.31 6.71
CA GLN A 15 18.65 28.54 7.20
C GLN A 15 17.74 28.04 6.07
N THR A 16 17.48 28.86 5.04
CA THR A 16 16.71 28.40 3.87
C THR A 16 17.46 27.35 3.05
N PHE A 17 18.78 27.44 2.96
CA PHE A 17 19.61 26.45 2.26
C PHE A 17 19.64 25.10 2.99
N GLU A 18 19.85 25.10 4.31
CA GLU A 18 19.83 23.88 5.13
C GLU A 18 18.45 23.21 5.13
N LEU A 19 17.38 24.00 5.21
CA LEU A 19 16.00 23.53 5.13
C LEU A 19 15.69 22.85 3.79
N ASN A 20 16.11 23.48 2.69
CA ASN A 20 15.98 22.88 1.35
C ASN A 20 16.80 21.60 1.20
N ALA A 21 17.99 21.52 1.80
CA ALA A 21 18.81 20.31 1.76
C ALA A 21 18.20 19.16 2.59
N ALA A 22 17.63 19.46 3.76
CA ALA A 22 16.95 18.47 4.61
C ALA A 22 15.70 17.90 3.92
N HIS A 23 14.86 18.75 3.33
CA HIS A 23 13.70 18.31 2.54
C HIS A 23 14.10 17.40 1.40
N LYS A 24 15.10 17.79 0.60
CA LYS A 24 15.60 16.99 -0.52
C LYS A 24 16.10 15.62 -0.07
N LYS A 25 16.86 15.56 1.02
CA LYS A 25 17.33 14.28 1.60
C LYS A 25 16.16 13.40 2.05
N TYR A 26 15.21 13.97 2.80
CA TYR A 26 14.02 13.24 3.25
C TYR A 26 13.23 12.63 2.08
N TYR A 27 12.94 13.42 1.04
CA TYR A 27 12.27 12.92 -0.15
C TYR A 27 13.10 11.85 -0.84
N ALA A 28 14.39 12.09 -1.06
CA ALA A 28 15.28 11.12 -1.70
C ALA A 28 15.27 9.77 -0.97
N PHE A 29 15.40 9.75 0.36
CA PHE A 29 15.34 8.52 1.16
C PHE A 29 13.94 7.86 1.13
N THR A 30 12.88 8.66 1.16
CA THR A 30 11.49 8.16 1.10
C THR A 30 11.24 7.46 -0.24
N PHE A 31 11.57 8.12 -1.35
CA PHE A 31 11.42 7.57 -2.70
C PHE A 31 12.37 6.41 -2.98
N LEU A 32 13.60 6.45 -2.44
CA LEU A 32 14.53 5.33 -2.54
C LEU A 32 13.98 4.10 -1.82
N THR A 33 13.46 4.26 -0.59
CA THR A 33 12.84 3.16 0.17
C THR A 33 11.64 2.59 -0.58
N PHE A 34 10.79 3.46 -1.13
CA PHE A 34 9.66 3.06 -1.96
C PHE A 34 10.11 2.28 -3.20
N ALA A 35 11.11 2.78 -3.94
CA ALA A 35 11.63 2.14 -5.15
C ALA A 35 12.30 0.78 -4.88
N ILE A 36 13.13 0.68 -3.83
CA ILE A 36 13.72 -0.60 -3.40
C ILE A 36 12.61 -1.58 -3.03
N SER A 37 11.57 -1.12 -2.33
CA SER A 37 10.44 -1.94 -1.96
C SER A 37 9.71 -2.48 -3.19
N LEU A 38 9.48 -1.63 -4.21
CA LEU A 38 8.88 -2.05 -5.48
C LEU A 38 9.73 -3.08 -6.22
N LEU A 39 11.05 -2.91 -6.22
CA LEU A 39 11.98 -3.84 -6.88
C LEU A 39 11.94 -5.22 -6.22
N ILE A 40 12.03 -5.28 -4.89
CA ILE A 40 11.95 -6.54 -4.13
C ILE A 40 10.59 -7.19 -4.34
N PHE A 41 9.51 -6.42 -4.20
CA PHE A 41 8.14 -6.88 -4.39
C PHE A 41 7.91 -7.47 -5.79
N SER A 42 8.39 -6.79 -6.84
CA SER A 42 8.24 -7.25 -8.22
C SER A 42 9.05 -8.52 -8.48
N GLY A 43 10.28 -8.59 -7.96
CA GLY A 43 11.11 -9.79 -8.06
C GLY A 43 10.48 -11.01 -7.37
N LEU A 44 9.89 -10.80 -6.19
CA LEU A 44 9.18 -11.85 -5.46
C LEU A 44 7.92 -12.31 -6.19
N ILE A 45 7.10 -11.39 -6.71
CA ILE A 45 5.91 -11.76 -7.49
C ILE A 45 6.28 -12.64 -8.68
N VAL A 46 7.29 -12.23 -9.45
CA VAL A 46 7.74 -13.00 -10.61
C VAL A 46 8.25 -14.38 -10.19
N GLY A 47 9.10 -14.44 -9.16
CA GLY A 47 9.64 -15.70 -8.63
C GLY A 47 8.56 -16.66 -8.14
N GLU A 48 7.62 -16.18 -7.33
CA GLU A 48 6.53 -16.98 -6.78
C GLU A 48 5.52 -17.41 -7.85
N PHE A 49 5.23 -16.56 -8.84
CA PHE A 49 4.36 -16.92 -9.96
C PHE A 49 4.92 -18.11 -10.76
N PHE A 50 6.23 -18.11 -11.06
CA PHE A 50 6.88 -19.25 -11.70
C PHE A 50 6.95 -20.48 -10.79
N LEU A 51 7.15 -20.28 -9.47
CA LEU A 51 7.12 -21.36 -8.50
C LEU A 51 5.73 -22.04 -8.47
N PHE A 52 4.64 -21.27 -8.48
CA PHE A 52 3.28 -21.82 -8.54
C PHE A 52 3.01 -22.55 -9.85
N ASP A 53 3.49 -22.04 -10.98
CA ASP A 53 3.38 -22.73 -12.27
C ASP A 53 4.11 -24.08 -12.26
N TRP A 54 5.26 -24.16 -11.62
CA TRP A 54 6.02 -25.40 -11.46
C TRP A 54 5.34 -26.37 -10.48
N VAL A 55 4.93 -25.91 -9.29
CA VAL A 55 4.23 -26.75 -8.30
C VAL A 55 2.92 -27.29 -8.89
N GLY A 56 2.17 -26.46 -9.62
CA GLY A 56 0.90 -26.84 -10.20
C GLY A 56 0.98 -27.90 -11.30
N LYS A 57 2.05 -27.87 -12.12
CA LYS A 57 2.28 -28.86 -13.18
C LYS A 57 2.76 -30.21 -12.67
N TYR A 58 3.52 -30.24 -11.57
CA TYR A 58 4.25 -31.44 -11.15
C TYR A 58 3.80 -32.03 -9.81
N HIS A 59 2.98 -31.32 -9.01
CA HIS A 59 2.62 -31.76 -7.66
C HIS A 59 1.22 -31.29 -7.21
N SER A 60 0.14 -31.87 -7.76
CA SER A 60 -1.26 -31.56 -7.40
C SER A 60 -1.55 -31.64 -5.90
N ASP A 61 -0.90 -32.58 -5.20
CA ASP A 61 -1.17 -32.91 -3.80
C ASP A 61 -0.60 -31.84 -2.85
N LYS A 62 0.28 -30.97 -3.36
CA LYS A 62 0.93 -29.89 -2.60
C LYS A 62 0.09 -28.60 -2.54
N PHE A 63 -1.04 -28.52 -3.25
CA PHE A 63 -1.94 -27.35 -3.20
C PHE A 63 -2.58 -27.16 -1.82
N PHE A 64 -2.87 -28.24 -1.09
CA PHE A 64 -3.42 -28.14 0.27
C PHE A 64 -2.44 -27.45 1.23
N TYR A 65 -1.13 -27.74 1.10
CA TYR A 65 -0.09 -27.07 1.88
C TYR A 65 0.03 -25.59 1.53
N LEU A 66 -0.20 -25.22 0.26
CA LEU A 66 -0.20 -23.82 -0.18
C LEU A 66 -1.26 -22.99 0.53
N TYR A 67 -2.48 -23.56 0.67
CA TYR A 67 -3.57 -22.90 1.37
C TYR A 67 -3.24 -22.66 2.85
N PHE A 68 -2.66 -23.64 3.53
CA PHE A 68 -2.23 -23.49 4.93
C PHE A 68 -1.15 -22.41 5.08
N VAL A 69 -0.17 -22.38 4.17
CA VAL A 69 0.89 -21.35 4.14
C VAL A 69 0.30 -19.96 3.93
N MET A 70 -0.67 -19.80 3.02
CA MET A 70 -1.34 -18.52 2.78
C MET A 70 -2.14 -18.05 4.01
N MET A 71 -2.88 -18.95 4.66
CA MET A 71 -3.62 -18.64 5.89
C MET A 71 -2.66 -18.21 7.02
N PHE A 72 -1.56 -18.94 7.20
CA PHE A 72 -0.53 -18.59 8.17
C PHE A 72 0.10 -17.21 7.86
N ALA A 73 0.48 -16.97 6.61
CA ALA A 73 1.04 -15.69 6.16
C ALA A 73 0.07 -14.52 6.39
N PHE A 74 -1.24 -14.76 6.24
CA PHE A 74 -2.28 -13.78 6.53
C PHE A 74 -2.39 -13.46 8.03
N PHE A 75 -2.36 -14.47 8.91
CA PHE A 75 -2.36 -14.25 10.37
C PHE A 75 -1.11 -13.50 10.84
N VAL A 76 0.06 -13.84 10.30
CA VAL A 76 1.33 -13.14 10.59
C VAL A 76 1.23 -11.68 10.13
N TYR A 77 0.74 -11.44 8.91
CA TYR A 77 0.49 -10.08 8.40
C TYR A 77 -0.46 -9.30 9.31
N PHE A 78 -1.58 -9.89 9.73
CA PHE A 78 -2.56 -9.23 10.59
C PHE A 78 -1.98 -8.87 11.96
N GLY A 79 -1.29 -9.80 12.62
CA GLY A 79 -0.66 -9.56 13.92
C GLY A 79 0.39 -8.46 13.88
N VAL A 80 1.27 -8.47 12.87
CA VAL A 80 2.30 -7.45 12.71
C VAL A 80 1.69 -6.11 12.28
N SER A 81 0.63 -6.10 11.49
CA SER A 81 -0.11 -4.88 11.11
C SER A 81 -0.77 -4.21 12.32
N ILE A 82 -1.36 -4.98 13.24
CA ILE A 82 -1.91 -4.44 14.50
C ILE A 82 -0.80 -3.82 15.35
N ALA A 83 0.32 -4.53 15.52
CA ALA A 83 1.45 -4.02 16.29
C ALA A 83 2.04 -2.75 15.66
N TYR A 84 2.12 -2.70 14.33
CA TYR A 84 2.53 -1.51 13.58
C TYR A 84 1.50 -0.37 13.71
N GLY A 85 0.21 -0.67 13.79
CA GLY A 85 -0.87 0.31 13.91
C GLY A 85 -1.00 0.93 15.31
N SER A 86 -0.78 0.15 16.38
CA SER A 86 -1.01 0.57 17.77
C SER A 86 0.14 1.35 18.40
N SER A 87 1.35 1.24 17.87
CA SER A 87 2.53 1.91 18.42
C SER A 87 2.50 3.43 18.17
N TRP A 88 2.27 4.21 19.23
CA TRP A 88 2.36 5.68 19.24
C TRP A 88 3.75 6.22 18.86
N LYS A 89 4.80 5.39 18.97
CA LYS A 89 6.15 5.69 18.50
C LYS A 89 6.70 4.49 17.74
N LYS A 90 6.32 4.39 16.46
CA LYS A 90 6.80 3.33 15.56
C LYS A 90 8.32 3.44 15.41
N GLY A 91 9.06 2.59 16.13
CA GLY A 91 10.50 2.48 15.98
C GLY A 91 10.87 1.87 14.62
N VAL A 92 12.15 2.01 14.24
CA VAL A 92 12.70 1.44 13.00
C VAL A 92 12.50 -0.08 12.95
N GLY A 93 12.73 -0.76 14.08
CA GLY A 93 12.58 -2.22 14.16
C GLY A 93 11.18 -2.71 13.84
N ILE A 94 10.14 -2.06 14.39
CA ILE A 94 8.73 -2.42 14.10
C ILE A 94 8.38 -2.12 12.65
N THR A 95 8.85 -0.99 12.12
CA THR A 95 8.63 -0.61 10.71
C THR A 95 9.32 -1.59 9.75
N PHE A 96 10.53 -2.04 10.08
CA PHE A 96 11.29 -3.00 9.29
C PHE A 96 10.66 -4.41 9.35
N ALA A 97 10.24 -4.87 10.53
CA ALA A 97 9.53 -6.14 10.68
C ALA A 97 8.21 -6.13 9.89
N PHE A 98 7.45 -5.04 9.97
CA PHE A 98 6.24 -4.84 9.17
C PHE A 98 6.55 -4.87 7.67
N TRP A 99 7.57 -4.12 7.23
CA TRP A 99 8.01 -4.11 5.84
C TRP A 99 8.36 -5.52 5.33
N LEU A 100 9.15 -6.31 6.09
CA LEU A 100 9.50 -7.68 5.70
C LEU A 100 8.27 -8.58 5.55
N VAL A 101 7.32 -8.50 6.49
CA VAL A 101 6.09 -9.30 6.43
C VAL A 101 5.24 -8.91 5.23
N VAL A 102 5.12 -7.61 4.94
CA VAL A 102 4.42 -7.12 3.73
C VAL A 102 5.10 -7.63 2.47
N GLN A 103 6.44 -7.58 2.42
CA GLN A 103 7.23 -8.04 1.28
C GLN A 103 7.11 -9.55 1.02
N ILE A 104 6.73 -10.35 2.01
CA ILE A 104 6.54 -11.79 1.82
C ILE A 104 5.06 -12.10 1.54
N THR A 105 4.15 -11.57 2.37
CA THR A 105 2.74 -11.96 2.30
C THR A 105 2.04 -11.39 1.06
N LEU A 106 2.24 -10.12 0.71
CA LEU A 106 1.50 -9.51 -0.40
C LEU A 106 1.91 -10.09 -1.77
N PRO A 107 3.21 -10.29 -2.08
CA PRO A 107 3.60 -11.06 -3.26
C PRO A 107 2.92 -12.41 -3.32
N LEU A 108 2.94 -13.19 -2.23
CA LEU A 108 2.37 -14.54 -2.23
C LEU A 108 0.87 -14.54 -2.59
N LEU A 109 0.12 -13.58 -2.03
CA LEU A 109 -1.30 -13.39 -2.33
C LEU A 109 -1.54 -12.93 -3.77
N ILE A 110 -0.71 -12.02 -4.29
CA ILE A 110 -0.84 -11.49 -5.65
C ILE A 110 -0.45 -12.56 -6.68
N SER A 111 0.68 -13.24 -6.48
CA SER A 111 1.16 -14.34 -7.29
C SER A 111 0.15 -15.47 -7.38
N SER A 112 -0.53 -15.81 -6.27
CA SER A 112 -1.56 -16.85 -6.26
C SER A 112 -2.81 -16.42 -7.03
N GLY A 113 -3.24 -15.16 -6.91
CA GLY A 113 -4.34 -14.62 -7.71
C GLY A 113 -4.02 -14.52 -9.20
N LEU A 114 -2.79 -14.13 -9.57
CA LEU A 114 -2.32 -14.15 -10.96
C LEU A 114 -2.28 -15.57 -11.53
N TYR A 115 -1.79 -16.53 -10.74
CA TYR A 115 -1.79 -17.93 -11.13
C TYR A 115 -3.21 -18.50 -11.28
N TYR A 116 -4.14 -18.10 -10.40
CA TYR A 116 -5.55 -18.45 -10.56
C TYR A 116 -6.13 -17.93 -11.88
N LEU A 117 -5.93 -16.64 -12.21
CA LEU A 117 -6.37 -16.07 -13.50
C LEU A 117 -5.74 -16.80 -14.70
N LYS A 118 -4.50 -17.28 -14.56
CA LYS A 118 -3.83 -18.06 -15.60
C LYS A 118 -4.53 -19.41 -15.81
N ILE A 119 -4.81 -20.16 -14.74
CA ILE A 119 -5.50 -21.45 -14.84
C ILE A 119 -6.92 -21.28 -15.40
N THR A 120 -7.63 -20.22 -15.02
CA THR A 120 -9.00 -19.97 -15.50
C THR A 120 -9.06 -19.46 -16.94
N GLY A 121 -7.91 -19.16 -17.56
CA GLY A 121 -7.81 -18.61 -18.91
C GLY A 121 -8.15 -17.13 -19.02
N ASP A 122 -8.29 -16.42 -17.89
CA ASP A 122 -8.62 -14.99 -17.87
C ASP A 122 -7.38 -14.09 -17.92
N LEU A 123 -6.20 -14.61 -17.57
CA LEU A 123 -4.99 -13.81 -17.58
C LEU A 123 -4.54 -13.56 -19.03
N ASN A 124 -4.66 -12.30 -19.47
CA ASN A 124 -4.03 -11.79 -20.68
C ASN A 124 -3.08 -10.63 -20.35
N GLU A 125 -2.26 -10.22 -21.32
CA GLU A 125 -1.27 -9.16 -21.15
C GLU A 125 -1.91 -7.84 -20.69
N TYR A 126 -3.09 -7.49 -21.20
CA TYR A 126 -3.79 -6.26 -20.82
C TYR A 126 -4.26 -6.26 -19.36
N ILE A 127 -4.76 -7.40 -18.87
CA ILE A 127 -5.19 -7.56 -17.47
C ILE A 127 -3.97 -7.49 -16.56
N LEU A 128 -2.88 -8.18 -16.92
CA LEU A 128 -1.63 -8.11 -16.19
C LEU A 128 -1.12 -6.66 -16.08
N ILE A 129 -1.09 -5.95 -17.21
CA ILE A 129 -0.70 -4.53 -17.26
C ILE A 129 -1.63 -3.68 -16.40
N ALA A 130 -2.95 -3.87 -16.50
CA ALA A 130 -3.92 -3.09 -15.74
C ALA A 130 -3.75 -3.25 -14.21
N ILE A 131 -3.45 -4.47 -13.75
CA ILE A 131 -3.23 -4.79 -12.33
C ILE A 131 -2.12 -3.94 -11.71
N PHE A 132 -1.07 -3.60 -12.47
CA PHE A 132 0.05 -2.80 -11.98
C PHE A 132 -0.04 -1.32 -12.36
N ILE A 133 -0.53 -0.98 -13.55
CA ILE A 133 -0.62 0.40 -14.02
C ILE A 133 -1.69 1.18 -13.25
N ILE A 134 -2.85 0.59 -12.98
CA ILE A 134 -3.93 1.31 -12.27
C ILE A 134 -3.45 1.79 -10.88
N PRO A 135 -2.87 0.94 -10.01
CA PRO A 135 -2.27 1.38 -8.75
C PRO A 135 -1.19 2.44 -8.89
N ALA A 136 -0.30 2.31 -9.89
CA ALA A 136 0.76 3.29 -10.13
C ALA A 136 0.19 4.67 -10.49
N VAL A 137 -0.79 4.70 -11.39
CA VAL A 137 -1.48 5.94 -11.79
C VAL A 137 -2.22 6.56 -10.61
N ILE A 138 -2.91 5.76 -9.79
CA ILE A 138 -3.57 6.25 -8.57
C ILE A 138 -2.56 6.95 -7.66
N ILE A 139 -1.44 6.31 -7.32
CA ILE A 139 -0.43 6.88 -6.43
C ILE A 139 0.19 8.16 -6.99
N LEU A 140 0.47 8.20 -8.29
CA LEU A 140 1.04 9.38 -8.95
C LEU A 140 0.05 10.55 -8.95
N ILE A 141 -1.22 10.30 -9.30
CA ILE A 141 -2.26 11.33 -9.32
C ILE A 141 -2.51 11.87 -7.91
N THR A 142 -2.70 11.00 -6.91
CA THR A 142 -2.95 11.45 -5.53
C THR A 142 -1.73 12.16 -4.94
N GLY A 143 -0.52 11.75 -5.31
CA GLY A 143 0.71 12.44 -4.93
C GLY A 143 0.80 13.84 -5.50
N ALA A 144 0.58 13.99 -6.81
CA ALA A 144 0.58 15.30 -7.47
C ALA A 144 -0.49 16.23 -6.88
N LEU A 145 -1.72 15.73 -6.71
CA LEU A 145 -2.82 16.51 -6.15
C LEU A 145 -2.57 16.94 -4.71
N SER A 146 -1.99 16.07 -3.88
CA SER A 146 -1.59 16.39 -2.50
C SER A 146 -0.44 17.39 -2.44
N TYR A 147 0.52 17.32 -3.37
CA TYR A 147 1.66 18.23 -3.44
C TYR A 147 1.22 19.66 -3.77
N PHE A 148 0.35 19.80 -4.77
CA PHE A 148 -0.20 21.11 -5.17
C PHE A 148 -1.32 21.61 -4.25
N GLY A 149 -1.74 20.82 -3.25
CA GLY A 149 -2.83 21.19 -2.34
C GLY A 149 -4.18 21.37 -3.05
N LEU A 150 -4.38 20.71 -4.19
CA LEU A 150 -5.59 20.86 -5.03
C LEU A 150 -6.82 20.19 -4.42
N VAL A 151 -6.65 19.44 -3.33
CA VAL A 151 -7.70 18.65 -2.69
C VAL A 151 -7.84 19.06 -1.23
N ASP A 152 -9.05 19.45 -0.84
CA ASP A 152 -9.41 19.75 0.54
C ASP A 152 -9.53 18.45 1.36
N LEU A 153 -8.49 18.14 2.13
CA LEU A 153 -8.41 16.94 2.95
C LEU A 153 -9.46 16.87 4.04
N THR A 154 -10.09 17.99 4.44
CA THR A 154 -11.18 17.96 5.42
C THR A 154 -12.43 17.31 4.84
N LYS A 155 -12.71 17.57 3.55
CA LYS A 155 -13.80 16.94 2.80
C LYS A 155 -13.48 15.48 2.52
N ILE A 156 -12.26 15.19 2.08
CA ILE A 156 -11.82 13.79 1.85
C ILE A 156 -11.88 12.99 3.14
N LYS A 157 -11.52 13.56 4.30
CA LYS A 157 -11.61 12.86 5.59
C LYS A 157 -13.03 12.42 5.92
N LYS A 158 -14.04 13.26 5.64
CA LYS A 158 -15.45 12.86 5.82
C LYS A 158 -15.81 11.71 4.91
N VAL A 159 -15.48 11.80 3.61
CA VAL A 159 -15.74 10.74 2.63
C VAL A 159 -15.01 9.44 3.01
N TYR A 160 -13.76 9.52 3.45
CA TYR A 160 -12.95 8.39 3.88
C TYR A 160 -13.55 7.68 5.10
N ILE A 161 -14.02 8.43 6.10
CA ILE A 161 -14.71 7.88 7.28
C ILE A 161 -16.02 7.22 6.84
N THR A 162 -16.81 7.84 5.96
CA THR A 162 -18.04 7.23 5.44
C THR A 162 -17.72 5.93 4.70
N LEU A 163 -16.73 5.91 3.82
CA LEU A 163 -16.29 4.71 3.10
C LEU A 163 -15.81 3.62 4.06
N PHE A 164 -15.11 3.98 5.14
CA PHE A 164 -14.70 3.03 6.17
C PHE A 164 -15.90 2.29 6.76
N PHE A 165 -16.97 3.02 7.13
CA PHE A 165 -18.19 2.41 7.66
C PHE A 165 -18.93 1.57 6.61
N VAL A 166 -18.97 2.01 5.35
CA VAL A 166 -19.54 1.23 4.25
C VAL A 166 -18.78 -0.09 4.08
N ILE A 167 -17.46 -0.05 4.04
CA ILE A 167 -16.60 -1.25 3.95
C ILE A 167 -16.81 -2.17 5.14
N LEU A 168 -16.83 -1.62 6.35
CA LEU A 168 -17.07 -2.40 7.56
C LEU A 168 -18.43 -3.11 7.49
N PHE A 169 -19.47 -2.39 7.07
CA PHE A 169 -20.80 -2.97 6.85
C PHE A 169 -20.79 -4.06 5.76
N THR A 170 -20.17 -3.82 4.60
CA THR A 170 -20.09 -4.82 3.53
C THR A 170 -19.29 -6.05 3.95
N PHE A 171 -18.25 -5.88 4.79
CA PHE A 171 -17.50 -6.98 5.39
C PHE A 171 -18.40 -7.83 6.30
N PHE A 172 -19.18 -7.21 7.20
CA PHE A 172 -20.13 -7.94 8.04
C PHE A 172 -21.19 -8.66 7.22
N VAL A 173 -21.74 -8.01 6.19
CA VAL A 173 -22.67 -8.66 5.25
C VAL A 173 -22.01 -9.86 4.58
N SER A 174 -20.77 -9.73 4.10
CA SER A 174 -20.03 -10.84 3.49
C SER A 174 -19.78 -12.00 4.46
N LEU A 175 -19.54 -11.71 5.74
CA LEU A 175 -19.35 -12.70 6.79
C LEU A 175 -20.67 -13.44 7.09
N ILE A 176 -21.79 -12.72 7.17
CA ILE A 176 -23.13 -13.34 7.33
C ILE A 176 -23.44 -14.21 6.10
N LEU A 177 -23.19 -13.69 4.90
CA LEU A 177 -23.39 -14.38 3.64
C LEU A 177 -22.56 -15.67 3.52
N PHE A 178 -21.39 -15.72 4.15
CA PHE A 178 -20.56 -16.93 4.22
C PHE A 178 -21.22 -18.05 5.04
N PHE A 179 -21.97 -17.72 6.10
CA PHE A 179 -22.68 -18.70 6.94
C PHE A 179 -24.08 -19.06 6.43
N THR A 180 -24.70 -18.19 5.63
CA THR A 180 -25.94 -18.55 4.94
C THR A 180 -25.58 -19.39 3.72
N THR A 181 -25.95 -20.68 3.74
CA THR A 181 -25.73 -21.63 2.64
C THR A 181 -25.92 -20.95 1.28
N PRO A 182 -24.92 -21.01 0.38
CA PRO A 182 -25.02 -20.32 -0.89
C PRO A 182 -26.16 -20.96 -1.68
N SER A 183 -27.28 -20.24 -1.82
CA SER A 183 -28.16 -20.49 -2.95
C SER A 183 -27.38 -20.02 -4.18
N THR A 184 -26.59 -20.94 -4.72
CA THR A 184 -25.91 -20.84 -6.00
C THR A 184 -26.87 -20.20 -7.00
N ASN A 185 -26.59 -18.96 -7.43
CA ASN A 185 -27.33 -18.13 -8.40
C ASN A 185 -28.24 -17.00 -7.88
N SER A 186 -28.03 -16.44 -6.69
CA SER A 186 -28.58 -15.10 -6.44
C SER A 186 -27.62 -14.03 -6.98
N GLY A 187 -28.08 -13.18 -7.91
CA GLY A 187 -27.27 -12.09 -8.48
C GLY A 187 -26.71 -11.13 -7.42
N PHE A 188 -27.28 -11.15 -6.21
CA PHE A 188 -26.80 -10.41 -5.05
C PHE A 188 -25.40 -10.83 -4.59
N TYR A 189 -25.07 -12.13 -4.54
CA TYR A 189 -23.72 -12.59 -4.14
C TYR A 189 -22.65 -12.09 -5.11
N ARG A 190 -22.89 -12.21 -6.41
CA ARG A 190 -21.96 -11.73 -7.46
C ARG A 190 -21.73 -10.22 -7.36
N ILE A 191 -22.79 -9.46 -7.08
CA ILE A 191 -22.69 -8.00 -6.91
C ILE A 191 -21.85 -7.66 -5.68
N VAL A 192 -22.07 -8.32 -4.54
CA VAL A 192 -21.29 -8.08 -3.31
C VAL A 192 -19.82 -8.47 -3.51
N ASP A 193 -19.55 -9.62 -4.13
CA ASP A 193 -18.20 -10.12 -4.40
C ASP A 193 -17.38 -9.21 -5.32
N PHE A 194 -18.04 -8.53 -6.26
CA PHE A 194 -17.42 -7.56 -7.15
C PHE A 194 -17.28 -6.16 -6.53
N ILE A 195 -18.32 -5.67 -5.83
CA ILE A 195 -18.34 -4.33 -5.24
C ILE A 195 -17.30 -4.20 -4.12
N LEU A 196 -17.08 -5.24 -3.34
CA LEU A 196 -16.22 -5.17 -2.17
C LEU A 196 -14.75 -4.83 -2.53
N PRO A 197 -14.06 -5.52 -3.46
CA PRO A 197 -12.74 -5.12 -3.94
C PRO A 197 -12.69 -3.71 -4.56
N LEU A 198 -13.76 -3.30 -5.25
CA LEU A 198 -13.87 -1.95 -5.81
C LEU A 198 -13.91 -0.88 -4.71
N LEU A 199 -14.72 -1.10 -3.67
CA LEU A 199 -14.80 -0.21 -2.50
C LEU A 199 -13.46 -0.13 -1.77
N TYR A 200 -12.77 -1.26 -1.57
CA TYR A 200 -11.42 -1.27 -0.99
C TYR A 200 -10.42 -0.49 -1.84
N THR A 201 -10.47 -0.63 -3.17
CA THR A 201 -9.62 0.13 -4.08
C THR A 201 -9.86 1.62 -3.96
N LEU A 202 -11.13 2.06 -3.95
CA LEU A 202 -11.50 3.46 -3.74
C LEU A 202 -11.03 3.97 -2.36
N PHE A 203 -11.28 3.21 -1.31
CA PHE A 203 -10.88 3.56 0.05
C PHE A 203 -9.37 3.73 0.18
N LEU A 204 -8.59 2.79 -0.35
CA LEU A 204 -7.13 2.89 -0.36
C LEU A 204 -6.65 4.06 -1.23
N SER A 205 -7.31 4.32 -2.36
CA SER A 205 -7.01 5.49 -3.21
C SER A 205 -7.18 6.78 -2.41
N PHE A 206 -8.28 6.95 -1.66
CA PHE A 206 -8.44 8.07 -0.75
C PHE A 206 -7.41 8.07 0.39
N GLY A 207 -7.06 6.90 0.91
CA GLY A 207 -6.00 6.69 1.89
C GLY A 207 -4.66 7.27 1.45
N THR A 208 -4.31 7.11 0.17
CA THR A 208 -3.02 7.60 -0.37
C THR A 208 -2.87 9.12 -0.28
N PHE A 209 -3.96 9.90 -0.34
CA PHE A 209 -3.90 11.35 -0.13
C PHE A 209 -3.36 11.70 1.27
N PHE A 210 -3.80 10.97 2.30
CA PHE A 210 -3.35 11.19 3.67
C PHE A 210 -1.89 10.80 3.85
N THR A 211 -1.45 9.70 3.23
CA THR A 211 -0.03 9.28 3.27
C THR A 211 0.87 10.31 2.57
N TRP A 212 0.47 10.81 1.41
CA TRP A 212 1.19 11.88 0.72
C TRP A 212 1.22 13.17 1.52
N ARG A 213 0.07 13.61 2.05
CA ARG A 213 0.02 14.81 2.89
C ARG A 213 0.94 14.70 4.08
N LYS A 214 0.90 13.57 4.78
CA LYS A 214 1.76 13.30 5.93
C LYS A 214 3.23 13.33 5.52
N THR A 215 3.58 12.74 4.37
CA THR A 215 4.95 12.79 3.84
C THR A 215 5.41 14.25 3.62
N PHE A 216 4.56 15.09 3.04
CA PHE A 216 4.88 16.51 2.84
C PHE A 216 4.98 17.28 4.16
N GLN A 217 4.02 17.10 5.08
CA GLN A 217 4.03 17.74 6.40
C GLN A 217 5.22 17.32 7.26
N ASP A 218 5.54 16.02 7.27
CA ASP A 218 6.69 15.49 7.97
C ASP A 218 7.95 16.20 7.47
N SER A 219 8.11 16.39 6.14
CA SER A 219 9.27 17.09 5.58
C SER A 219 9.42 18.52 6.10
N GLU A 220 8.32 19.27 6.22
CA GLU A 220 8.30 20.67 6.67
C GLU A 220 8.73 20.83 8.13
N THR A 221 8.59 19.76 8.94
CA THR A 221 8.94 19.77 10.36
C THR A 221 10.39 19.35 10.66
N LEU A 222 11.16 18.90 9.65
CA LEU A 222 12.50 18.31 9.85
C LEU A 222 13.64 19.31 10.08
N VAL A 223 13.35 20.62 10.10
CA VAL A 223 14.31 21.72 10.23
C VAL A 223 15.18 21.63 11.50
N LEU A 224 14.76 20.84 12.50
CA LEU A 224 15.38 20.79 13.83
C LEU A 224 15.84 19.39 14.27
N THR A 225 15.92 18.43 13.35
CA THR A 225 16.13 17.01 13.68
C THR A 225 17.43 16.45 13.13
N ASP A 226 18.07 15.57 13.92
CA ASP A 226 19.27 14.82 13.51
C ASP A 226 19.04 14.02 12.23
N ASN A 227 20.09 13.86 11.42
CA ASN A 227 20.07 13.06 10.17
C ASN A 227 19.55 11.64 10.39
N SER A 228 19.76 11.06 11.58
CA SER A 228 19.26 9.75 11.93
C SER A 228 17.72 9.72 11.97
N GLU A 229 17.07 10.71 12.57
CA GLU A 229 15.60 10.82 12.63
C GLU A 229 14.98 11.07 11.25
N ILE A 230 15.64 11.88 10.40
CA ILE A 230 15.25 12.09 9.00
C ILE A 230 15.16 10.73 8.26
N ALA A 231 16.20 9.90 8.39
CA ALA A 231 16.23 8.59 7.74
C ALA A 231 15.15 7.64 8.26
N LYS A 232 14.87 7.64 9.58
CA LYS A 232 13.82 6.81 10.18
C LYS A 232 12.43 7.20 9.66
N LEU A 233 12.15 8.50 9.63
CA LEU A 233 10.86 9.01 9.18
C LEU A 233 10.66 8.82 7.67
N ALA A 234 11.72 9.01 6.89
CA ALA A 234 11.73 8.76 5.46
C ALA A 234 11.50 7.27 5.14
N PHE A 235 12.20 6.38 5.85
CA PHE A 235 12.01 4.93 5.72
C PHE A 235 10.55 4.54 5.99
N LYS A 236 9.99 4.99 7.11
CA LYS A 236 8.60 4.74 7.48
C LYS A 236 7.60 5.23 6.43
N ASN A 237 7.75 6.45 5.94
CA ASN A 237 6.83 6.98 4.93
C ASN A 237 7.00 6.27 3.57
N GLY A 238 8.22 5.86 3.21
CA GLY A 238 8.47 5.03 2.04
C GLY A 238 7.81 3.65 2.12
N VAL A 239 7.83 3.03 3.31
CA VAL A 239 7.11 1.77 3.60
C VAL A 239 5.59 1.98 3.54
N ASP A 240 5.05 3.05 4.14
CA ASP A 240 3.62 3.36 4.10
C ASP A 240 3.13 3.56 2.65
N LEU A 241 3.91 4.26 1.81
CA LEU A 241 3.62 4.41 0.37
C LEU A 241 3.64 3.08 -0.38
N PHE A 242 4.64 2.24 -0.10
CA PHE A 242 4.75 0.90 -0.69
C PHE A 242 3.57 0.00 -0.32
N VAL A 243 3.17 -0.02 0.95
CA VAL A 243 2.06 -0.85 1.42
C VAL A 243 0.76 -0.42 0.73
N ASN A 244 0.52 0.88 0.61
CA ASN A 244 -0.63 1.38 -0.14
C ASN A 244 -0.60 0.93 -1.60
N PHE A 245 0.56 0.97 -2.26
CA PHE A 245 0.72 0.46 -3.62
C PHE A 245 0.39 -1.03 -3.71
N ALA A 246 1.03 -1.85 -2.88
CA ALA A 246 0.89 -3.29 -2.91
C ALA A 246 -0.55 -3.74 -2.59
N LEU A 247 -1.21 -3.07 -1.65
CA LEU A 247 -2.63 -3.31 -1.36
C LEU A 247 -3.51 -2.91 -2.54
N LEU A 248 -3.26 -1.76 -3.18
CA LEU A 248 -3.99 -1.38 -4.40
C LEU A 248 -3.83 -2.43 -5.50
N VAL A 249 -2.61 -2.95 -5.73
CA VAL A 249 -2.37 -4.05 -6.68
C VAL A 249 -3.21 -5.29 -6.30
N PHE A 250 -3.20 -5.69 -5.03
CA PHE A 250 -3.97 -6.82 -4.55
C PHE A 250 -5.49 -6.66 -4.75
N TYR A 251 -6.05 -5.48 -4.46
CA TYR A 251 -7.48 -5.25 -4.61
C TYR A 251 -7.89 -5.06 -6.07
N VAL A 252 -7.05 -4.44 -6.91
CA VAL A 252 -7.28 -4.39 -8.36
C VAL A 252 -7.26 -5.79 -8.96
N LEU A 253 -6.27 -6.62 -8.60
CA LEU A 253 -6.26 -8.05 -8.96
C LEU A 253 -7.55 -8.76 -8.50
N SER A 254 -7.99 -8.49 -7.27
CA SER A 254 -9.22 -9.07 -6.71
C SER A 254 -10.49 -8.69 -7.49
N ILE A 255 -10.53 -7.52 -8.14
CA ILE A 255 -11.62 -7.16 -9.05
C ILE A 255 -11.64 -8.10 -10.26
N PHE A 256 -10.47 -8.42 -10.83
CA PHE A 256 -10.38 -9.30 -12.00
C PHE A 256 -10.66 -10.76 -11.65
N THR A 257 -10.21 -11.26 -10.49
CA THR A 257 -10.47 -12.65 -10.06
C THR A 257 -11.94 -12.91 -9.72
N ARG A 258 -12.70 -11.89 -9.33
CA ARG A 258 -14.11 -12.00 -8.88
C ARG A 258 -15.15 -11.46 -9.87
N ARG A 259 -14.75 -11.15 -11.11
CA ARG A 259 -15.67 -10.66 -12.15
C ARG A 259 -16.66 -11.73 -12.65
N ARG A 260 -16.44 -13.01 -12.33
CA ARG A 260 -17.28 -14.15 -12.74
C ARG A 260 -18.45 -14.38 -11.76
#